data_AF-A0AB36ZYQ2-F1
#
_entry.id   AF-A0AB36ZYQ2-F1
#
_cell.length_a   1.000
_cell.length_b   1.000
_cell.length_c   1.000
_cell.angle_alpha   90.00
_cell.angle_beta   90.00
_cell.angle_gamma   90.00
#
_symmetry.space_group_name_H-M   'P 1'
#
loop_
_entity.id
_entity.type
_entity.pdbx_description
1 polymer ?
#
loop_
_entity_poly.entity_id
_entity_poly.type
_entity_poly.pdbx_seq_one_letter_code
_entity_poly.pdbx_strand_id
1 'polypeptide(L)'
;MIELSTPIVTKNEFSNNKFENIDAKNLDDENLKKVCDDFESFFAQQLMDISLKSTNVAGEGTGSDIIKGMYTETVSKNTKGTMGISDMLYQFLSQNNK
;
A
#
# COMPACT_ATOMS: atom_id res chain seq x y z
N MET A 1 31.95 21.23 8.82
CA MET A 1 30.75 21.49 8.01
C MET A 1 30.47 20.21 7.26
N ILE A 2 29.52 19.40 7.74
CA ILE A 2 29.13 18.16 7.06
C ILE A 2 27.85 18.51 6.33
N GLU A 3 27.92 18.54 5.00
CA GLU A 3 26.73 18.71 4.18
C GLU A 3 25.87 17.46 4.32
N LEU A 4 24.70 17.63 4.93
CA LEU A 4 23.61 16.63 4.91
C LEU A 4 22.97 16.68 3.52
N SER A 5 23.70 16.24 2.50
CA SER A 5 23.16 16.08 1.17
C SER A 5 22.34 14.79 1.11
N THR A 6 21.05 15.01 0.82
CA THR A 6 20.01 14.04 0.44
C THR A 6 19.48 13.11 1.55
N PRO A 7 18.16 13.12 1.84
CA PRO A 7 17.55 12.04 2.58
C PRO A 7 17.78 10.74 1.81
N ILE A 8 18.22 9.70 2.52
CA ILE A 8 18.24 8.31 2.03
C ILE A 8 16.78 7.90 1.81
N VAL A 9 16.18 8.38 0.74
CA VAL A 9 15.05 7.71 0.11
C VAL A 9 15.71 6.57 -0.64
N THR A 10 15.85 5.43 0.02
CA THR A 10 16.07 4.17 -0.67
C THR A 10 14.91 4.05 -1.66
N LYS A 11 15.19 4.35 -2.93
CA LYS A 11 14.31 4.08 -4.05
C LYS A 11 14.17 2.56 -4.09
N ASN A 12 13.22 2.02 -3.33
CA ASN A 12 12.67 0.72 -3.65
C ASN A 12 12.12 0.89 -5.06
N GLU A 13 12.87 0.43 -6.05
CA GLU A 13 12.38 0.35 -7.41
C GLU A 13 11.25 -0.67 -7.43
N PHE A 14 10.05 -0.19 -7.08
CA PHE A 14 8.81 -0.89 -7.26
C PHE A 14 8.49 -0.87 -8.77
N SER A 15 9.30 -1.58 -9.56
CA SER A 15 8.97 -1.90 -10.94
C SER A 15 7.94 -3.03 -10.91
N ASN A 16 6.71 -2.66 -10.61
CA ASN A 16 5.57 -3.50 -10.91
C ASN A 16 5.02 -2.98 -12.24
N ASN A 17 5.36 -3.67 -13.34
CA ASN A 17 4.97 -3.35 -14.72
C ASN A 17 3.44 -3.18 -14.93
N LYS A 18 2.64 -3.47 -13.90
CA LYS A 18 1.20 -3.22 -13.83
C LYS A 18 0.81 -1.74 -13.81
N PHE A 19 1.71 -0.82 -13.46
CA PHE A 19 1.36 0.60 -13.27
C PHE A 19 2.00 1.55 -14.30
N GLU A 20 2.88 1.06 -15.18
CA GLU A 20 3.64 1.92 -16.12
C GLU A 20 2.79 2.51 -17.25
N ASN A 21 1.56 2.02 -17.48
CA ASN A 21 0.69 2.46 -18.57
C ASN A 21 -0.78 2.65 -18.13
N ILE A 22 -1.01 3.16 -16.91
CA ILE A 22 -2.37 3.47 -16.47
C ILE A 22 -2.75 4.87 -16.94
N ASP A 23 -3.52 4.94 -18.02
CA ASP A 23 -4.16 6.20 -18.46
C ASP A 23 -5.36 6.52 -17.58
N ALA A 24 -5.12 7.25 -16.50
CA ALA A 24 -6.15 7.65 -15.54
C ALA A 24 -7.29 8.50 -16.14
N LYS A 25 -7.15 9.05 -17.36
CA LYS A 25 -8.19 9.84 -18.03
C LYS A 25 -9.19 8.98 -18.81
N ASN A 26 -8.80 7.75 -19.17
CA ASN A 26 -9.64 6.78 -19.90
C ASN A 26 -9.90 5.51 -19.08
N LEU A 27 -9.60 5.51 -17.79
CA LEU A 27 -9.97 4.40 -16.91
C LEU A 27 -11.48 4.46 -16.66
N ASP A 28 -12.19 3.40 -17.04
CA ASP A 28 -13.55 3.17 -16.57
C ASP A 28 -13.61 3.30 -15.04
N ASP A 29 -14.70 3.88 -14.51
CA ASP A 29 -14.90 4.13 -13.08
C ASP A 29 -14.62 2.87 -12.22
N GLU A 30 -14.97 1.68 -12.75
CA GLU A 30 -14.71 0.39 -12.12
C GLU A 30 -13.20 0.08 -11.99
N ASN A 31 -12.41 0.38 -13.02
CA ASN A 31 -10.97 0.20 -12.97
C ASN A 31 -10.31 1.20 -12.03
N LEU A 32 -10.78 2.45 -12.00
CA LEU A 32 -10.25 3.47 -11.10
C LEU A 32 -10.51 3.08 -9.64
N LYS A 33 -11.74 2.63 -9.33
CA LYS A 33 -12.11 2.13 -8.02
C LYS A 33 -11.27 0.91 -7.61
N LYS A 34 -11.07 -0.04 -8.52
CA LYS A 34 -10.23 -1.23 -8.28
C LYS A 34 -8.79 -0.86 -7.91
N VAL A 35 -8.19 0.11 -8.61
CA VAL A 35 -6.84 0.60 -8.29
C VAL A 35 -6.81 1.27 -6.91
N CYS A 36 -7.84 2.04 -6.56
CA CYS A 36 -7.96 2.65 -5.23
C CYS A 36 -8.09 1.59 -4.13
N ASP A 37 -8.86 0.52 -4.37
CA ASP A 37 -9.00 -0.58 -3.43
C ASP A 37 -7.68 -1.36 -3.28
N ASP A 38 -6.96 -1.62 -4.37
CA ASP A 38 -5.64 -2.28 -4.35
C ASP A 38 -4.62 -1.45 -3.56
N PHE A 39 -4.66 -0.12 -3.71
CA PHE A 39 -3.84 0.79 -2.93
C PHE A 39 -4.18 0.75 -1.44
N GLU A 40 -5.47 0.77 -1.07
CA GLU A 40 -5.90 0.66 0.33
C GLU A 40 -5.36 -0.63 0.98
N SER A 41 -5.45 -1.77 0.29
CA SER A 41 -4.89 -3.03 0.77
C SER A 41 -3.38 -2.96 0.95
N PHE A 42 -2.64 -2.36 0.02
CA PHE A 42 -1.20 -2.22 0.16
C PHE A 42 -0.83 -1.31 1.34
N PHE A 43 -1.49 -0.15 1.44
CA PHE A 43 -1.24 0.81 2.49
C PHE A 43 -1.51 0.23 3.88
N ALA A 44 -2.62 -0.50 4.03
CA ALA A 44 -2.97 -1.18 5.26
C ALA A 44 -1.92 -2.23 5.66
N GLN A 45 -1.41 -3.00 4.68
CA GLN A 45 -0.37 -3.97 4.94
C GLN A 45 0.89 -3.30 5.45
N GLN A 46 1.35 -2.23 4.79
CA GLN A 46 2.53 -1.47 5.24
C GLN A 46 2.35 -0.86 6.63
N LEU A 47 1.17 -0.33 6.93
CA LEU A 47 0.85 0.23 8.23
C LEU A 47 0.93 -0.85 9.32
N MET A 48 0.40 -2.04 9.06
CA MET A 48 0.45 -3.17 9.99
C MET A 48 1.89 -3.70 10.14
N ASP A 49 2.63 -3.84 9.04
CA ASP A 49 4.02 -4.29 9.05
C ASP A 49 4.90 -3.37 9.90
N ILE A 50 4.70 -2.04 9.81
CA ILE A 50 5.39 -1.05 10.65
C ILE A 50 4.94 -1.17 12.12
N SER A 51 3.63 -1.28 12.34
CA SER A 51 3.04 -1.32 13.69
C SER A 51 3.44 -2.57 14.47
N LEU A 52 3.58 -3.71 13.79
CA LEU A 52 3.94 -5.00 14.38
C LEU A 52 5.44 -5.27 14.39
N LYS A 53 6.26 -4.38 13.82
CA LYS A 53 7.72 -4.57 13.68
C LYS A 53 8.43 -4.89 14.99
N SER A 54 8.02 -4.25 16.10
CA SER A 54 8.61 -4.45 17.43
C SER A 54 7.83 -5.42 18.32
N THR A 55 6.77 -6.05 17.81
CA THR A 55 5.87 -6.86 18.63
C THR A 55 6.10 -8.35 18.43
N ASN A 56 6.24 -9.10 19.54
CA ASN A 56 6.41 -10.56 19.55
C ASN A 56 5.10 -11.35 19.34
N VAL A 57 4.12 -10.77 18.63
CA VAL A 57 2.77 -11.37 18.42
C VAL A 57 2.83 -12.74 17.74
N ALA A 58 3.89 -13.05 16.98
CA ALA A 58 4.10 -14.35 16.35
C ALA A 58 5.33 -15.12 16.88
N GLY A 59 5.82 -14.77 18.08
CA GLY A 59 7.03 -15.34 18.68
C GLY A 59 8.33 -14.65 18.24
N GLU A 60 9.47 -15.31 18.46
CA GLU A 60 10.81 -14.78 18.14
C GLU A 60 11.47 -15.57 17.00
N GLY A 61 12.28 -14.89 16.17
CA GLY A 61 13.04 -15.49 15.07
C GLY A 61 12.38 -15.42 13.68
N THR A 62 13.07 -15.91 12.65
CA THR A 62 12.67 -15.78 11.22
C THR A 62 11.28 -16.35 10.91
N GLY A 63 10.85 -17.40 11.62
CA GLY A 63 9.49 -17.96 11.45
C GLY A 63 8.38 -17.01 11.90
N SER A 64 8.65 -16.19 12.91
CA SER A 64 7.72 -15.15 13.40
C SER A 64 7.52 -14.06 12.34
N ASP A 65 8.58 -13.65 11.65
CA ASP A 65 8.50 -12.63 10.59
C ASP A 65 7.70 -13.11 9.38
N ILE A 66 7.81 -14.39 9.03
CA ILE A 66 7.01 -15.02 7.96
C ILE A 66 5.52 -15.02 8.34
N ILE A 67 5.17 -15.45 9.56
CA ILE A 67 3.78 -15.51 10.02
C ILE A 67 3.18 -14.10 10.12
N LYS A 68 3.95 -13.12 10.63
CA LYS A 68 3.53 -11.71 10.67
C LYS A 68 3.22 -11.21 9.26
N GLY A 69 4.13 -11.40 8.30
CA GLY A 69 3.91 -10.98 6.91
C GLY A 69 2.68 -11.63 6.27
N MET A 70 2.48 -12.94 6.48
CA MET A 70 1.28 -13.63 5.99
C MET A 70 -0.01 -13.11 6.63
N TYR A 71 0.03 -12.81 7.93
CA TYR A 71 -1.11 -12.28 8.66
C TYR A 71 -1.47 -10.88 8.17
N THR A 72 -0.52 -9.96 8.09
CA THR A 72 -0.76 -8.58 7.64
C THR A 72 -1.23 -8.56 6.19
N GLU A 73 -0.64 -9.38 5.31
CA GLU A 73 -1.09 -9.54 3.93
C GLU A 73 -2.54 -10.05 3.84
N THR A 74 -2.88 -11.10 4.59
CA THR A 74 -4.22 -11.70 4.56
C THR A 74 -5.26 -10.74 5.11
N VAL A 75 -5.00 -10.10 6.24
CA VAL A 75 -5.94 -9.13 6.83
C VAL A 75 -6.14 -7.97 5.86
N SER A 76 -5.07 -7.40 5.33
CA SER A 76 -5.15 -6.22 4.46
C SER A 76 -5.92 -6.48 3.17
N LYS A 77 -5.75 -7.67 2.57
CA LYS A 77 -6.53 -8.11 1.40
C LYS A 77 -8.02 -8.31 1.73
N ASN A 78 -8.35 -8.83 2.90
CA ASN A 78 -9.74 -9.03 3.32
C ASN A 78 -10.44 -7.72 3.71
N THR A 79 -9.69 -6.73 4.22
CA THR A 79 -10.22 -5.40 4.56
C THR A 79 -10.24 -4.44 3.37
N LYS A 80 -9.90 -4.90 2.17
CA LYS A 80 -9.86 -4.11 0.94
C LYS A 80 -11.20 -3.40 0.70
N GLY A 81 -11.17 -2.07 0.64
CA GLY A 81 -12.35 -1.23 0.35
C GLY A 81 -13.27 -1.04 1.56
N THR A 82 -12.87 -1.42 2.77
CA THR A 82 -13.68 -1.31 4.00
C THR A 82 -13.19 -0.22 4.94
N MET A 83 -11.96 0.29 4.76
CA MET A 83 -11.38 1.34 5.62
C MET A 83 -11.68 2.75 5.13
N GLY A 84 -12.30 2.91 3.95
CA GLY A 84 -12.75 4.19 3.40
C GLY A 84 -11.65 5.03 2.74
N ILE A 85 -10.39 4.57 2.75
CA ILE A 85 -9.28 5.24 2.07
C ILE A 85 -9.47 5.13 0.56
N SER A 86 -9.92 3.98 0.08
CA SER A 86 -10.23 3.74 -1.32
C SER A 86 -11.34 4.67 -1.81
N ASP A 87 -12.41 4.85 -1.04
CA ASP A 87 -13.50 5.77 -1.40
C ASP A 87 -13.03 7.23 -1.43
N MET A 88 -12.25 7.64 -0.44
CA MET A 88 -11.66 8.98 -0.40
C MET A 88 -10.78 9.23 -1.63
N LEU A 89 -9.89 8.28 -1.94
CA LEU A 89 -8.98 8.39 -3.08
C LEU A 89 -9.73 8.36 -4.41
N TYR A 90 -10.72 7.49 -4.55
CA TYR A 90 -11.59 7.42 -5.72
C TYR A 90 -12.34 8.73 -5.94
N GLN A 91 -12.95 9.29 -4.90
CA GLN A 91 -13.65 10.58 -4.99
C GLN A 91 -12.68 11.71 -5.37
N PHE A 92 -11.51 11.75 -4.77
CA PHE A 92 -10.50 12.76 -5.10
C PHE A 92 -10.06 12.65 -6.57
N LEU A 93 -9.74 11.45 -7.05
CA LEU A 93 -9.25 11.26 -8.41
C LEU A 93 -10.36 11.48 -9.45
N SER A 94 -11.59 11.02 -9.19
CA SER A 94 -12.73 11.20 -10.09
C SER A 94 -13.21 12.66 -10.18
N GLN A 95 -13.06 13.45 -9.11
CA GLN A 95 -13.39 14.88 -9.13
C GLN A 95 -12.33 15.72 -9.84
N ASN A 96 -11.04 15.35 -9.72
CA ASN A 96 -9.94 16.11 -10.29
C ASN A 96 -9.54 15.69 -11.72
N ASN A 97 -10.00 14.52 -12.21
CA ASN A 97 -9.76 14.05 -13.59
C ASN A 97 -10.96 14.24 -14.55
N LYS A 98 -12.02 14.93 -14.11
CA LYS A 98 -13.06 15.47 -15.01
C LYS A 98 -12.70 16.88 -15.46
#